data_AF-A0A414EFK4-F1
#
_entry.id   AF-A0A414EFK4-F1
#
_cell.length_a   1.000
_cell.length_b   1.000
_cell.length_c   1.000
_cell.angle_alpha   90.00
_cell.angle_beta   90.00
_cell.angle_gamma   90.00
#
_symmetry.space_group_name_H-M   'P 1'
#
loop_
_entity.id
_entity.type
_entity.pdbx_description
1 polymer ?
#
loop_
_entity_poly.entity_id
_entity_poly.type
_entity_poly.pdbx_seq_one_letter_code
_entity_poly.pdbx_strand_id
1 'polypeptide(L)'
;MKKHRQLLALFICLVMSVSLLTGYSETKAATEEPTQSAEQDATQETAETREITDMAGRKVTVPTAENIESVFSAGPVAAIFLYMVAPDKLLGWNYELNDVEKSIILDKYQDLPNFGMGDAVNYEAVIAANPTIAINSGKINDAMVSDCDALSESLGIPVVAVDNELNNSAEAFRFMGELLGVEDHAEELAQYAEQVFTDINALSDIPEEKKVSVYFGNGEDSLETAPRGSQHAQILDVINAVNVADLELGDGSRVQISAEQLLAWDPDVIVVNGEPKADKSGSSAAEDILSNPDYASLKAVQDQKVYGTPNAPFSWVDRPAGPNRLIGMRWFSALIYPEYIKCDINEEIHKFFDLFYHVDLSDEQLQNVLKGTL
;
A
#
# COMPACT_ATOMS: atom_id res chain seq x y z
N MET A 1 -7.70 12.24 51.46
CA MET A 1 -7.39 12.97 52.73
C MET A 1 -5.91 13.31 52.77
N LYS A 2 -5.50 14.38 53.48
CA LYS A 2 -4.21 15.13 53.35
C LYS A 2 -4.20 15.95 52.04
N LYS A 3 -4.27 17.29 52.01
CA LYS A 3 -3.45 18.36 52.62
C LYS A 3 -1.97 18.30 52.21
N HIS A 4 -1.60 19.01 51.14
CA HIS A 4 -0.93 20.32 51.24
C HIS A 4 -0.97 21.07 49.89
N ARG A 5 -1.55 22.28 49.87
CA ARG A 5 -1.49 23.26 48.76
C ARG A 5 -0.91 24.55 49.32
N GLN A 6 0.33 24.92 48.96
CA GLN A 6 0.88 26.28 49.10
C GLN A 6 2.06 26.44 48.13
N LEU A 7 1.96 27.38 47.17
CA LEU A 7 2.99 28.27 46.60
C LEU A 7 2.54 28.78 45.20
N LEU A 8 3.02 29.98 44.82
CA LEU A 8 2.60 30.82 43.67
C LEU A 8 1.10 31.22 43.73
N ALA A 9 0.67 32.40 44.16
CA ALA A 9 1.25 33.76 44.23
C ALA A 9 1.24 34.57 42.91
N LEU A 10 0.25 35.47 42.83
CA LEU A 10 0.16 36.74 42.06
C LEU A 10 0.46 36.75 40.55
N PHE A 11 -0.58 36.97 39.73
CA PHE A 11 -0.82 38.25 39.01
C PHE A 11 -2.20 38.25 38.29
N ILE A 12 -3.20 38.98 38.79
CA ILE A 12 -4.50 39.27 38.14
C ILE A 12 -4.95 40.69 38.57
N CYS A 13 -5.76 41.36 37.73
CA CYS A 13 -6.33 42.73 37.87
C CYS A 13 -5.33 43.85 37.52
N LEU A 14 -5.69 44.95 36.84
CA LEU A 14 -6.95 45.43 36.21
C LEU A 14 -6.49 46.40 35.07
N VAL A 15 -7.23 46.75 34.01
CA VAL A 15 -8.33 47.74 33.98
C VAL A 15 -9.04 47.65 32.61
N MET A 16 -10.37 47.57 32.62
CA MET A 16 -11.24 47.97 31.51
C MET A 16 -12.17 49.09 31.98
N SER A 17 -12.23 50.20 31.25
CA SER A 17 -13.37 51.14 31.18
C SER A 17 -13.04 52.25 30.15
N VAL A 18 -13.73 52.30 29.01
CA VAL A 18 -15.06 52.90 28.73
C VAL A 18 -15.00 54.39 28.36
N SER A 19 -15.45 54.63 27.13
CA SER A 19 -15.62 55.85 26.32
C SER A 19 -16.38 57.02 26.96
N LEU A 20 -16.15 58.26 26.46
CA LEU A 20 -17.16 59.11 25.75
C LEU A 20 -16.73 60.59 25.53
N LEU A 21 -17.36 61.25 24.53
CA LEU A 21 -17.46 62.72 24.24
C LEU A 21 -16.19 63.41 23.69
N THR A 22 -16.19 64.28 22.65
CA THR A 22 -17.19 64.94 21.75
C THR A 22 -16.67 64.96 20.28
N GLY A 23 -17.33 65.48 19.23
CA GLY A 23 -18.74 65.89 19.00
C GLY A 23 -18.93 67.10 18.03
N TYR A 24 -19.84 66.95 17.03
CA TYR A 24 -20.46 67.95 16.12
C TYR A 24 -19.67 68.60 14.93
N SER A 25 -20.18 68.32 13.70
CA SER A 25 -20.65 69.25 12.62
C SER A 25 -19.76 70.40 12.09
N GLU A 26 -19.77 70.85 10.80
CA GLU A 26 -20.66 70.59 9.64
C GLU A 26 -20.04 71.10 8.30
N THR A 27 -20.60 70.68 7.15
CA THR A 27 -20.59 71.37 5.81
C THR A 27 -19.52 71.04 4.75
N LYS A 28 -20.02 70.85 3.50
CA LYS A 28 -19.33 70.54 2.23
C LYS A 28 -18.58 71.72 1.58
N ALA A 29 -17.52 71.43 0.82
CA ALA A 29 -17.39 71.78 -0.62
C ALA A 29 -16.18 71.03 -1.26
N ALA A 30 -16.15 70.91 -2.59
CA ALA A 30 -15.25 70.01 -3.33
C ALA A 30 -14.00 70.68 -3.93
N THR A 31 -12.94 69.87 -4.14
CA THR A 31 -11.85 70.10 -5.12
C THR A 31 -11.33 68.75 -5.60
N GLU A 32 -10.94 68.62 -6.87
CA GLU A 32 -10.53 67.37 -7.53
C GLU A 32 -9.00 67.14 -7.52
N GLU A 33 -8.62 65.85 -7.35
CA GLU A 33 -7.40 65.17 -7.85
C GLU A 33 -5.96 65.64 -7.47
N PRO A 34 -4.91 64.80 -7.67
CA PRO A 34 -4.85 63.33 -7.60
C PRO A 34 -3.60 62.80 -6.84
N THR A 35 -3.63 61.59 -6.26
CA THR A 35 -2.39 60.77 -6.12
C THR A 35 -2.68 59.27 -5.97
N GLN A 36 -1.78 58.47 -6.55
CA GLN A 36 -1.80 57.00 -6.56
C GLN A 36 -1.73 56.39 -5.15
N SER A 37 -2.58 55.39 -4.91
CA SER A 37 -2.19 54.21 -4.13
C SER A 37 -2.14 53.04 -5.10
N ALA A 38 -0.95 52.47 -5.33
CA ALA A 38 -0.83 51.21 -6.03
C ALA A 38 -1.13 50.09 -5.03
N GLU A 39 -2.30 49.47 -5.14
CA GLU A 39 -2.51 48.15 -4.54
C GLU A 39 -1.61 47.16 -5.30
N GLN A 40 -0.56 46.68 -4.62
CA GLN A 40 0.11 45.45 -5.03
C GLN A 40 -0.86 44.30 -4.72
N ASP A 41 -1.76 44.05 -5.65
CA ASP A 41 -2.53 42.81 -5.67
C ASP A 41 -1.55 41.68 -6.00
N ALA A 42 -1.01 41.06 -4.94
CA ALA A 42 -0.18 39.88 -5.04
C ALA A 42 -1.11 38.71 -5.38
N THR A 43 -1.44 38.59 -6.66
CA THR A 43 -2.24 37.49 -7.20
C THR A 43 -1.46 36.20 -6.98
N GLN A 44 -1.73 35.51 -5.86
CA GLN A 44 -1.48 34.08 -5.78
C GLN A 44 -2.35 33.47 -6.88
N GLU A 45 -1.69 32.96 -7.91
CA GLU A 45 -2.32 32.23 -8.99
C GLU A 45 -2.85 30.93 -8.37
N THR A 46 -4.13 30.96 -7.94
CA THR A 46 -4.79 29.78 -7.37
C THR A 46 -4.79 28.71 -8.45
N ALA A 47 -4.00 27.65 -8.25
CA ALA A 47 -3.92 26.53 -9.18
C ALA A 47 -5.34 26.06 -9.55
N GLU A 48 -5.60 25.85 -10.84
CA GLU A 48 -6.93 25.45 -11.29
C GLU A 48 -7.34 24.15 -10.60
N THR A 49 -8.61 24.07 -10.18
CA THR A 49 -9.16 22.94 -9.42
C THR A 49 -10.33 22.30 -10.15
N ARG A 50 -10.54 21.00 -9.89
CA ARG A 50 -11.69 20.21 -10.32
C ARG A 50 -12.30 19.46 -9.13
N GLU A 51 -13.60 19.24 -9.17
CA GLU A 51 -14.26 18.29 -8.26
C GLU A 51 -14.16 16.88 -8.87
N ILE A 52 -13.74 15.92 -8.07
CA ILE A 52 -13.80 14.49 -8.37
C ILE A 52 -14.72 13.76 -7.39
N THR A 53 -15.14 12.55 -7.75
CA THR A 53 -15.67 11.57 -6.80
C THR A 53 -14.56 10.54 -6.56
N ASP A 54 -14.11 10.35 -5.33
CA ASP A 54 -13.09 9.34 -5.03
C ASP A 54 -13.68 7.92 -4.88
N MET A 55 -12.83 6.91 -4.66
CA MET A 55 -13.28 5.51 -4.56
C MET A 55 -14.11 5.22 -3.29
N ALA A 56 -14.10 6.13 -2.30
CA ALA A 56 -15.01 6.09 -1.16
C ALA A 56 -16.35 6.80 -1.43
N GLY A 57 -16.57 7.32 -2.65
CA GLY A 57 -17.76 8.06 -3.03
C GLY A 57 -17.78 9.51 -2.53
N ARG A 58 -16.68 10.01 -1.95
CA ARG A 58 -16.60 11.38 -1.42
C ARG A 58 -16.38 12.38 -2.56
N LYS A 59 -16.97 13.56 -2.41
CA LYS A 59 -16.71 14.70 -3.29
C LYS A 59 -15.48 15.47 -2.79
N VAL A 60 -14.41 15.46 -3.58
CA VAL A 60 -13.13 16.06 -3.23
C VAL A 60 -12.75 17.08 -4.30
N THR A 61 -12.40 18.30 -3.88
CA THR A 61 -11.82 19.31 -4.77
C THR A 61 -10.30 19.12 -4.78
N VAL A 62 -9.75 18.82 -5.95
CA VAL A 62 -8.32 18.61 -6.19
C VAL A 62 -7.81 19.60 -7.24
N PRO A 63 -6.50 19.88 -7.32
CA PRO A 63 -5.92 20.56 -8.48
C PRO A 63 -6.23 19.79 -9.79
N THR A 64 -6.18 20.49 -10.93
CA THR A 64 -6.13 19.82 -12.24
C THR A 64 -4.90 18.90 -12.30
N ALA A 65 -4.96 17.82 -13.10
CA ALA A 65 -3.90 16.81 -13.15
C ALA A 65 -2.51 17.39 -13.50
N GLU A 66 -2.49 18.42 -14.34
CA GLU A 66 -1.32 19.20 -14.73
C GLU A 66 -0.68 19.95 -13.54
N ASN A 67 -1.47 20.35 -12.54
CA ASN A 67 -1.05 21.05 -11.33
C ASN A 67 -0.75 20.10 -10.14
N ILE A 68 -0.85 18.79 -10.33
CA ILE A 68 -0.46 17.79 -9.30
C ILE A 68 0.99 17.38 -9.57
N GLU A 69 1.93 18.13 -9.00
CA GLU A 69 3.38 17.88 -9.16
C GLU A 69 3.94 16.90 -8.11
N SER A 70 3.35 16.88 -6.91
CA SER A 70 3.88 16.13 -5.77
C SER A 70 2.75 15.62 -4.87
N VAL A 71 2.82 14.34 -4.51
CA VAL A 71 1.78 13.58 -3.81
C VAL A 71 2.35 12.88 -2.58
N PHE A 72 1.76 13.13 -1.42
CA PHE A 72 2.09 12.40 -0.19
C PHE A 72 1.32 11.07 -0.09
N SER A 73 2.02 9.98 0.19
CA SER A 73 1.44 8.67 0.50
C SER A 73 1.17 8.52 2.01
N ALA A 74 -0.10 8.40 2.40
CA ALA A 74 -0.46 8.24 3.82
C ALA A 74 0.00 6.91 4.44
N GLY A 75 0.40 5.93 3.62
CA GLY A 75 1.00 4.68 4.07
C GLY A 75 1.60 3.85 2.92
N PRO A 76 2.34 2.77 3.25
CA PRO A 76 3.11 1.98 2.29
C PRO A 76 2.37 1.55 1.02
N VAL A 77 1.11 1.11 1.14
CA VAL A 77 0.31 0.67 -0.02
C VAL A 77 0.08 1.82 -1.00
N ALA A 78 -0.18 3.03 -0.51
CA ALA A 78 -0.33 4.22 -1.36
C ALA A 78 0.99 4.61 -2.04
N ALA A 79 2.13 4.47 -1.37
CA ALA A 79 3.45 4.71 -1.96
C ALA A 79 3.75 3.72 -3.10
N ILE A 80 3.41 2.44 -2.91
CA ILE A 80 3.58 1.40 -3.92
C ILE A 80 2.70 1.67 -5.15
N PHE A 81 1.41 1.97 -4.96
CA PHE A 81 0.53 2.38 -6.06
C PHE A 81 1.05 3.62 -6.80
N LEU A 82 1.51 4.65 -6.07
CA LEU A 82 2.08 5.87 -6.66
C LEU A 82 3.35 5.57 -7.45
N TYR A 83 4.24 4.73 -6.94
CA TYR A 83 5.44 4.30 -7.67
C TYR A 83 5.10 3.56 -8.98
N MET A 84 4.09 2.69 -8.95
CA MET A 84 3.66 1.95 -10.14
C MET A 84 3.02 2.86 -11.21
N VAL A 85 2.21 3.84 -10.78
CA VAL A 85 1.42 4.70 -11.70
C VAL A 85 2.16 5.96 -12.16
N ALA A 86 2.83 6.66 -11.24
CA ALA A 86 3.43 7.97 -11.48
C ALA A 86 4.60 8.23 -10.51
N PRO A 87 5.74 7.51 -10.64
CA PRO A 87 6.82 7.55 -9.65
C PRO A 87 7.43 8.96 -9.51
N ASP A 88 7.41 9.76 -10.57
CA ASP A 88 7.85 11.16 -10.56
C ASP A 88 6.99 12.10 -9.71
N LYS A 89 5.77 11.69 -9.33
CA LYS A 89 4.87 12.45 -8.45
C LYS A 89 4.94 11.99 -6.99
N LEU A 90 5.69 10.93 -6.66
CA LEU A 90 5.83 10.43 -5.30
C LEU A 90 6.70 11.38 -4.46
N LEU A 91 6.12 12.03 -3.45
CA LEU A 91 6.85 12.93 -2.56
C LEU A 91 7.96 12.20 -1.77
N GLY A 92 7.68 10.97 -1.35
CA GLY A 92 8.63 10.15 -0.61
C GLY A 92 8.04 8.86 -0.04
N TRP A 93 8.89 8.07 0.61
CA TRP A 93 8.54 6.77 1.17
C TRP A 93 8.00 6.87 2.59
N ASN A 94 7.37 5.78 3.04
CA ASN A 94 6.85 5.65 4.41
C ASN A 94 7.82 4.93 5.38
N TYR A 95 8.93 4.42 4.85
CA TYR A 95 10.06 3.84 5.59
C TYR A 95 11.32 3.90 4.71
N GLU A 96 12.49 3.60 5.26
CA GLU A 96 13.73 3.49 4.47
C GLU A 96 13.76 2.16 3.72
N LEU A 97 13.89 2.21 2.39
CA LEU A 97 13.96 0.99 1.57
C LEU A 97 15.18 0.14 1.94
N ASN A 98 14.96 -1.16 2.11
CA ASN A 98 16.01 -2.14 2.34
C ASN A 98 16.73 -2.54 1.02
N ASP A 99 17.80 -3.32 1.13
CA ASP A 99 18.63 -3.67 -0.03
C ASP A 99 17.87 -4.49 -1.10
N VAL A 100 16.92 -5.36 -0.70
CA VAL A 100 16.07 -6.12 -1.63
C VAL A 100 15.10 -5.20 -2.36
N GLU A 101 14.54 -4.20 -1.69
CA GLU A 101 13.69 -3.18 -2.34
C GLU A 101 14.51 -2.32 -3.31
N LYS A 102 15.69 -1.84 -2.88
CA LYS A 102 16.62 -1.05 -3.71
C LYS A 102 17.16 -1.84 -4.92
N SER A 103 17.24 -3.16 -4.85
CA SER A 103 17.67 -3.98 -6.00
C SER A 103 16.73 -3.92 -7.22
N ILE A 104 15.47 -3.48 -7.01
CA ILE A 104 14.46 -3.33 -8.08
C ILE A 104 14.00 -1.87 -8.24
N ILE A 105 13.79 -1.12 -7.16
CA ILE A 105 13.37 0.29 -7.26
C ILE A 105 14.47 1.10 -7.95
N LEU A 106 14.14 1.81 -9.03
CA LEU A 106 15.12 2.55 -9.84
C LEU A 106 15.86 3.59 -8.98
N ASP A 107 17.20 3.68 -9.15
CA ASP A 107 18.13 4.52 -8.37
C ASP A 107 17.60 5.92 -8.04
N LYS A 108 16.96 6.59 -9.01
CA LYS A 108 16.37 7.93 -8.88
C LYS A 108 15.41 8.06 -7.68
N TYR A 109 14.70 6.99 -7.35
CA TYR A 109 13.64 6.99 -6.33
C TYR A 109 14.07 6.31 -5.02
N GLN A 110 15.24 5.68 -4.95
CA GLN A 110 15.67 4.95 -3.74
C GLN A 110 15.88 5.88 -2.53
N ASP A 111 16.45 7.07 -2.77
CA ASP A 111 16.81 8.07 -1.74
C ASP A 111 15.73 9.15 -1.53
N LEU A 112 14.47 8.92 -1.95
CA LEU A 112 13.38 9.85 -1.66
C LEU A 112 13.16 9.98 -0.12
N PRO A 113 12.71 11.16 0.38
CA PRO A 113 12.52 11.38 1.81
C PRO A 113 11.60 10.34 2.47
N ASN A 114 11.95 9.90 3.67
CA ASN A 114 11.11 9.04 4.50
C ASN A 114 10.25 9.88 5.45
N PHE A 115 8.93 9.80 5.31
CA PHE A 115 7.97 10.52 6.15
C PHE A 115 7.36 9.68 7.28
N GLY A 116 7.68 8.38 7.36
CA GLY A 116 7.16 7.46 8.36
C GLY A 116 5.81 6.80 8.01
N MET A 117 5.32 5.96 8.93
CA MET A 117 4.07 5.20 8.82
C MET A 117 3.34 5.09 10.16
N GLY A 118 2.00 5.01 10.12
CA GLY A 118 1.17 4.93 11.33
C GLY A 118 1.38 6.12 12.28
N ASP A 119 1.46 5.85 13.58
CA ASP A 119 1.70 6.89 14.60
C ASP A 119 3.08 7.59 14.48
N ALA A 120 3.99 7.07 13.65
CA ALA A 120 5.33 7.61 13.45
C ALA A 120 5.45 8.57 12.24
N VAL A 121 4.34 8.93 11.58
CA VAL A 121 4.36 9.88 10.46
C VAL A 121 4.76 11.28 10.93
N ASN A 122 5.73 11.89 10.26
CA ASN A 122 6.18 13.25 10.53
C ASN A 122 5.37 14.28 9.72
N TYR A 123 4.16 14.60 10.18
CA TYR A 123 3.28 15.57 9.51
C TYR A 123 3.87 16.97 9.40
N GLU A 124 4.72 17.42 10.34
CA GLU A 124 5.41 18.71 10.22
C GLU A 124 6.35 18.74 9.00
N ALA A 125 7.07 17.64 8.74
CA ALA A 125 7.91 17.49 7.56
C ALA A 125 7.08 17.37 6.27
N VAL A 126 5.94 16.67 6.29
CA VAL A 126 5.02 16.59 5.14
C VAL A 126 4.51 17.99 4.78
N ILE A 127 4.02 18.76 5.75
CA ILE A 127 3.54 20.14 5.53
C ILE A 127 4.67 21.04 5.03
N ALA A 128 5.88 20.93 5.60
CA ALA A 128 7.05 21.68 5.15
C ALA A 128 7.51 21.33 3.72
N ALA A 129 7.25 20.11 3.26
CA ALA A 129 7.51 19.66 1.89
C ALA A 129 6.42 20.08 0.89
N ASN A 130 5.28 20.62 1.38
CA ASN A 130 4.21 21.24 0.60
C ASN A 130 3.73 20.40 -0.62
N PRO A 131 3.30 19.14 -0.44
CA PRO A 131 2.65 18.36 -1.49
C PRO A 131 1.32 18.99 -1.92
N THR A 132 0.92 18.72 -3.16
CA THR A 132 -0.31 19.27 -3.77
C THR A 132 -1.57 18.55 -3.30
N ILE A 133 -1.48 17.23 -3.13
CA ILE A 133 -2.53 16.35 -2.60
C ILE A 133 -1.89 15.26 -1.74
N ALA A 134 -2.71 14.51 -1.02
CA ALA A 134 -2.32 13.25 -0.39
C ALA A 134 -3.23 12.10 -0.84
N ILE A 135 -2.71 10.87 -0.80
CA ILE A 135 -3.46 9.66 -1.13
C ILE A 135 -3.41 8.70 0.05
N ASN A 136 -4.59 8.25 0.47
CA ASN A 136 -4.75 7.15 1.42
C ASN A 136 -5.30 5.94 0.65
N SER A 137 -4.61 4.80 0.75
CA SER A 137 -4.98 3.57 0.05
C SER A 137 -5.23 2.44 1.05
N GLY A 138 -6.42 1.84 0.97
CA GLY A 138 -6.92 0.89 1.96
C GLY A 138 -8.31 0.39 1.60
N LYS A 139 -8.84 -0.54 2.40
CA LYS A 139 -10.18 -1.08 2.22
C LYS A 139 -11.21 0.02 2.52
N ILE A 140 -12.03 0.39 1.54
CA ILE A 140 -13.06 1.41 1.68
C ILE A 140 -14.05 1.06 2.81
N ASN A 141 -14.11 1.90 3.84
CA ASN A 141 -15.05 1.81 4.96
C ASN A 141 -15.14 3.15 5.73
N ASP A 142 -16.09 3.27 6.66
CA ASP A 142 -16.35 4.49 7.44
C ASP A 142 -15.13 5.00 8.24
N ALA A 143 -14.24 4.11 8.71
CA ALA A 143 -13.01 4.51 9.41
C ALA A 143 -12.02 5.12 8.42
N MET A 144 -11.79 4.49 7.26
CA MET A 144 -10.92 5.04 6.22
C MET A 144 -11.43 6.40 5.70
N VAL A 145 -12.75 6.58 5.56
CA VAL A 145 -13.37 7.88 5.25
C VAL A 145 -13.01 8.93 6.32
N SER A 146 -13.21 8.58 7.59
CA SER A 146 -12.89 9.45 8.73
C SER A 146 -11.41 9.81 8.80
N ASP A 147 -10.52 8.85 8.53
CA ASP A 147 -9.07 9.05 8.51
C ASP A 147 -8.65 10.00 7.38
N CYS A 148 -9.27 9.88 6.20
CA CYS A 148 -8.99 10.78 5.07
C CYS A 148 -9.47 12.21 5.35
N ASP A 149 -10.65 12.38 5.96
CA ASP A 149 -11.18 13.70 6.33
C ASP A 149 -10.28 14.36 7.39
N ALA A 150 -9.94 13.63 8.46
CA ALA A 150 -9.06 14.12 9.53
C ALA A 150 -7.64 14.45 9.05
N LEU A 151 -7.08 13.63 8.15
CA LEU A 151 -5.77 13.90 7.55
C LEU A 151 -5.82 15.13 6.63
N SER A 152 -6.93 15.37 5.93
CA SER A 152 -7.10 16.54 5.06
C SER A 152 -7.19 17.83 5.88
N GLU A 153 -7.94 17.81 7.00
CA GLU A 153 -7.96 18.91 7.97
C GLU A 153 -6.57 19.18 8.58
N SER A 154 -5.81 18.12 8.90
CA SER A 154 -4.49 18.23 9.52
C SER A 154 -3.41 18.76 8.56
N LEU A 155 -3.44 18.37 7.29
CA LEU A 155 -2.44 18.78 6.29
C LEU A 155 -2.81 20.09 5.58
N GLY A 156 -4.10 20.47 5.54
CA GLY A 156 -4.58 21.62 4.76
C GLY A 156 -4.63 21.39 3.25
N ILE A 157 -4.51 20.14 2.80
CA ILE A 157 -4.54 19.70 1.39
C ILE A 157 -5.60 18.60 1.21
N PRO A 158 -6.15 18.39 0.00
CA PRO A 158 -7.11 17.32 -0.21
C PRO A 158 -6.45 15.93 -0.07
N VAL A 159 -7.10 15.05 0.68
CA VAL A 159 -6.74 13.62 0.77
C VAL A 159 -7.73 12.83 -0.06
N VAL A 160 -7.25 12.03 -1.00
CA VAL A 160 -8.06 11.18 -1.89
C VAL A 160 -8.04 9.73 -1.39
N ALA A 161 -9.20 9.08 -1.31
CA ALA A 161 -9.32 7.68 -0.94
C ALA A 161 -9.26 6.77 -2.17
N VAL A 162 -8.37 5.77 -2.12
CA VAL A 162 -8.14 4.77 -3.18
C VAL A 162 -8.33 3.38 -2.62
N ASP A 163 -9.14 2.55 -3.26
CA ASP A 163 -9.36 1.17 -2.81
C ASP A 163 -8.07 0.32 -2.98
N ASN A 164 -7.80 -0.58 -2.04
CA ASN A 164 -6.71 -1.55 -2.14
C ASN A 164 -7.18 -3.01 -2.16
N GLU A 165 -8.50 -3.28 -2.19
CA GLU A 165 -8.99 -4.65 -2.37
C GLU A 165 -8.57 -5.17 -3.75
N LEU A 166 -7.91 -6.34 -3.76
CA LEU A 166 -7.20 -6.85 -4.94
C LEU A 166 -8.10 -6.96 -6.17
N ASN A 167 -9.37 -7.34 -5.98
CA ASN A 167 -10.39 -7.46 -7.03
C ASN A 167 -10.74 -6.12 -7.72
N ASN A 168 -10.51 -4.99 -7.05
CA ASN A 168 -10.84 -3.64 -7.53
C ASN A 168 -9.58 -2.91 -8.04
N SER A 169 -8.48 -3.63 -8.24
CA SER A 169 -7.18 -3.04 -8.63
C SER A 169 -7.20 -2.40 -10.01
N ALA A 170 -7.99 -2.93 -10.96
CA ALA A 170 -8.14 -2.33 -12.29
C ALA A 170 -8.82 -0.95 -12.22
N GLU A 171 -9.91 -0.85 -11.46
CA GLU A 171 -10.59 0.42 -11.19
C GLU A 171 -9.70 1.40 -10.42
N ALA A 172 -8.91 0.90 -9.45
CA ALA A 172 -7.95 1.72 -8.71
C ALA A 172 -6.86 2.30 -9.63
N PHE A 173 -6.34 1.52 -10.58
CA PHE A 173 -5.37 2.01 -11.56
C PHE A 173 -5.98 3.08 -12.47
N ARG A 174 -7.14 2.83 -13.09
CA ARG A 174 -7.83 3.82 -13.93
C ARG A 174 -8.12 5.12 -13.17
N PHE A 175 -8.63 5.02 -11.94
CA PHE A 175 -8.87 6.16 -11.08
C PHE A 175 -7.59 6.96 -10.79
N MET A 176 -6.49 6.28 -10.47
CA MET A 176 -5.18 6.91 -10.27
C MET A 176 -4.64 7.58 -11.55
N GLY A 177 -4.87 6.97 -12.71
CA GLY A 177 -4.56 7.55 -14.02
C GLY A 177 -5.30 8.87 -14.27
N GLU A 178 -6.64 8.84 -14.16
CA GLU A 178 -7.50 10.02 -14.31
C GLU A 178 -7.20 11.11 -13.26
N LEU A 179 -6.80 10.72 -12.04
CA LEU A 179 -6.42 11.64 -10.97
C LEU A 179 -5.12 12.38 -11.30
N LEU A 180 -4.11 11.64 -11.79
CA LEU A 180 -2.74 12.13 -11.92
C LEU A 180 -2.36 12.58 -13.34
N GLY A 181 -3.20 12.33 -14.35
CA GLY A 181 -2.97 12.71 -15.75
C GLY A 181 -1.99 11.76 -16.46
N VAL A 182 -2.13 10.46 -16.20
CA VAL A 182 -1.31 9.38 -16.77
C VAL A 182 -2.19 8.22 -17.26
N GLU A 183 -3.34 8.55 -17.84
CA GLU A 183 -4.41 7.64 -18.22
C GLU A 183 -3.93 6.48 -19.11
N ASP A 184 -3.08 6.74 -20.11
CA ASP A 184 -2.57 5.71 -21.03
C ASP A 184 -1.79 4.60 -20.29
N HIS A 185 -0.83 4.97 -19.44
CA HIS A 185 -0.05 4.02 -18.64
C HIS A 185 -0.92 3.29 -17.62
N ALA A 186 -1.79 4.03 -16.94
CA ALA A 186 -2.72 3.47 -15.96
C ALA A 186 -3.70 2.45 -16.56
N GLU A 187 -4.11 2.63 -17.82
CA GLU A 187 -4.94 1.68 -18.55
C GLU A 187 -4.18 0.39 -18.89
N GLU A 188 -2.87 0.45 -19.18
CA GLU A 188 -2.04 -0.76 -19.36
C GLU A 188 -1.95 -1.58 -18.06
N LEU A 189 -1.78 -0.92 -16.91
CA LEU A 189 -1.80 -1.57 -15.59
C LEU A 189 -3.18 -2.18 -15.28
N ALA A 190 -4.26 -1.47 -15.61
CA ALA A 190 -5.63 -1.92 -15.39
C ALA A 190 -5.97 -3.14 -16.26
N GLN A 191 -5.62 -3.13 -17.55
CA GLN A 191 -5.82 -4.26 -18.46
C GLN A 191 -5.00 -5.49 -18.04
N TYR A 192 -3.79 -5.29 -17.52
CA TYR A 192 -3.02 -6.39 -16.94
C TYR A 192 -3.77 -7.01 -15.74
N ALA A 193 -4.27 -6.18 -14.82
CA ALA A 193 -5.04 -6.65 -13.66
C ALA A 193 -6.33 -7.41 -14.09
N GLU A 194 -7.09 -6.88 -15.06
CA GLU A 194 -8.27 -7.54 -15.62
C GLU A 194 -7.94 -8.90 -16.26
N GLN A 195 -6.82 -8.99 -16.99
CA GLN A 195 -6.38 -10.26 -17.59
C GLN A 195 -5.97 -11.27 -16.52
N VAL A 196 -5.28 -10.84 -15.44
CA VAL A 196 -4.98 -11.70 -14.30
C VAL A 196 -6.28 -12.25 -13.71
N PHE A 197 -7.26 -11.40 -13.40
CA PHE A 197 -8.54 -11.87 -12.85
C PHE A 197 -9.34 -12.73 -13.82
N THR A 198 -9.27 -12.49 -15.12
CA THR A 198 -9.89 -13.35 -16.14
C THR A 198 -9.30 -14.77 -16.10
N ASP A 199 -7.98 -14.89 -16.03
CA ASP A 199 -7.27 -16.18 -15.98
C ASP A 199 -7.53 -16.90 -14.64
N ILE A 200 -7.52 -16.17 -13.52
CA ILE A 200 -7.79 -16.71 -12.18
C ILE A 200 -9.25 -17.15 -12.02
N ASN A 201 -10.21 -16.40 -12.57
CA ASN A 201 -11.62 -16.79 -12.52
C ASN A 201 -11.88 -18.13 -13.24
N ALA A 202 -11.09 -18.49 -14.25
CA ALA A 202 -11.17 -19.80 -14.91
C ALA A 202 -10.76 -20.97 -13.99
N LEU A 203 -10.06 -20.72 -12.88
CA LEU A 203 -9.76 -21.72 -11.86
C LEU A 203 -11.00 -22.10 -11.01
N SER A 204 -12.06 -21.28 -11.01
CA SER A 204 -13.28 -21.59 -10.25
C SER A 204 -14.01 -22.85 -10.71
N ASP A 205 -13.81 -23.26 -11.97
CA ASP A 205 -14.33 -24.50 -12.56
C ASP A 205 -13.53 -25.77 -12.19
N ILE A 206 -12.46 -25.66 -11.38
CA ILE A 206 -11.66 -26.81 -10.94
C ILE A 206 -12.52 -27.71 -10.02
N PRO A 207 -12.71 -29.01 -10.36
CA PRO A 207 -13.42 -29.96 -9.52
C PRO A 207 -12.80 -30.10 -8.14
N GLU A 208 -13.63 -30.30 -7.11
CA GLU A 208 -13.19 -30.37 -5.71
C GLU A 208 -12.08 -31.43 -5.50
N GLU A 209 -12.19 -32.59 -6.16
CA GLU A 209 -11.22 -33.69 -6.09
C GLU A 209 -9.87 -33.39 -6.77
N LYS A 210 -9.76 -32.26 -7.46
CA LYS A 210 -8.51 -31.78 -8.08
C LYS A 210 -7.88 -30.60 -7.36
N LYS A 211 -8.55 -30.01 -6.36
CA LYS A 211 -8.02 -28.85 -5.67
C LYS A 211 -6.76 -29.22 -4.90
N VAL A 212 -5.73 -28.40 -5.03
CA VAL A 212 -4.46 -28.59 -4.33
C VAL A 212 -4.60 -28.09 -2.90
N SER A 213 -4.26 -28.94 -1.94
CA SER A 213 -4.15 -28.55 -0.54
C SER A 213 -2.81 -27.86 -0.26
N VAL A 214 -2.88 -26.70 0.40
CA VAL A 214 -1.75 -25.78 0.57
C VAL A 214 -1.60 -25.42 2.04
N TYR A 215 -0.38 -25.53 2.55
CA TYR A 215 0.04 -24.87 3.79
C TYR A 215 0.81 -23.59 3.47
N PHE A 216 0.40 -22.47 4.07
CA PHE A 216 1.14 -21.20 3.99
C PHE A 216 1.83 -20.90 5.33
N GLY A 217 3.15 -21.09 5.37
CA GLY A 217 3.98 -20.93 6.56
C GLY A 217 4.78 -19.62 6.60
N ASN A 218 5.04 -19.11 7.79
CA ASN A 218 5.67 -17.83 8.07
C ASN A 218 6.49 -17.90 9.36
N GLY A 219 7.36 -16.91 9.59
CA GLY A 219 8.22 -16.86 10.77
C GLY A 219 9.51 -17.67 10.57
N GLU A 220 10.40 -17.63 11.56
CA GLU A 220 11.72 -18.26 11.45
C GLU A 220 11.65 -19.79 11.31
N ASP A 221 10.68 -20.44 11.95
CA ASP A 221 10.47 -21.90 11.88
C ASP A 221 9.42 -22.32 10.83
N SER A 222 8.83 -21.34 10.11
CA SER A 222 7.71 -21.51 9.19
C SER A 222 6.41 -22.05 9.82
N LEU A 223 6.26 -22.06 11.16
CA LEU A 223 5.10 -22.60 11.87
C LEU A 223 4.04 -21.55 12.26
N GLU A 224 4.19 -20.30 11.83
CA GLU A 224 3.08 -19.32 11.84
C GLU A 224 2.27 -19.39 10.54
N THR A 225 0.94 -19.52 10.63
CA THR A 225 0.07 -19.63 9.44
C THR A 225 -1.14 -18.69 9.50
N ALA A 226 -1.70 -18.37 8.34
CA ALA A 226 -2.92 -17.57 8.23
C ALA A 226 -4.14 -18.50 8.06
N PRO A 227 -5.11 -18.51 9.00
CA PRO A 227 -6.30 -19.36 8.88
C PRO A 227 -7.16 -19.03 7.65
N ARG A 228 -7.98 -19.99 7.21
CA ARG A 228 -8.90 -19.82 6.09
C ARG A 228 -9.86 -18.63 6.32
N GLY A 229 -10.06 -17.79 5.29
CA GLY A 229 -10.83 -16.56 5.40
C GLY A 229 -10.08 -15.36 6.02
N SER A 230 -8.83 -15.52 6.45
CA SER A 230 -7.96 -14.39 6.79
C SER A 230 -7.55 -13.61 5.54
N GLN A 231 -7.45 -12.27 5.64
CA GLN A 231 -6.93 -11.42 4.55
C GLN A 231 -5.50 -11.84 4.12
N HIS A 232 -4.72 -12.37 5.06
CA HIS A 232 -3.36 -12.89 4.82
C HIS A 232 -3.35 -14.24 4.08
N ALA A 233 -4.47 -14.99 4.11
CA ALA A 233 -4.67 -16.21 3.34
C ALA A 233 -5.48 -16.00 2.04
N GLN A 234 -6.06 -14.81 1.83
CA GLN A 234 -7.01 -14.50 0.75
C GLN A 234 -6.57 -14.97 -0.64
N ILE A 235 -5.27 -14.90 -0.94
CA ILE A 235 -4.73 -15.36 -2.22
C ILE A 235 -5.01 -16.85 -2.49
N LEU A 236 -5.02 -17.70 -1.45
CA LEU A 236 -5.35 -19.13 -1.57
C LEU A 236 -6.82 -19.33 -1.95
N ASP A 237 -7.74 -18.59 -1.32
CA ASP A 237 -9.17 -18.63 -1.65
C ASP A 237 -9.41 -18.11 -3.09
N VAL A 238 -8.69 -17.05 -3.50
CA VAL A 238 -8.80 -16.44 -4.85
C VAL A 238 -8.29 -17.38 -5.95
N ILE A 239 -7.16 -18.08 -5.76
CA ILE A 239 -6.64 -19.05 -6.74
C ILE A 239 -7.34 -20.42 -6.67
N ASN A 240 -8.42 -20.57 -5.88
CA ASN A 240 -9.15 -21.82 -5.65
C ASN A 240 -8.28 -22.96 -5.10
N ALA A 241 -7.37 -22.66 -4.18
CA ALA A 241 -6.60 -23.63 -3.41
C ALA A 241 -7.29 -23.97 -2.07
N VAL A 242 -7.03 -25.16 -1.52
CA VAL A 242 -7.53 -25.56 -0.20
C VAL A 242 -6.48 -25.21 0.86
N ASN A 243 -6.67 -24.11 1.60
CA ASN A 243 -5.84 -23.81 2.77
C ASN A 243 -6.08 -24.88 3.86
N VAL A 244 -5.05 -25.63 4.24
CA VAL A 244 -5.16 -26.66 5.29
C VAL A 244 -5.34 -26.08 6.70
N ALA A 245 -5.04 -24.79 6.90
CA ALA A 245 -5.26 -24.08 8.15
C ALA A 245 -6.73 -23.72 8.39
N ASP A 246 -7.59 -24.73 8.49
CA ASP A 246 -8.98 -24.60 8.94
C ASP A 246 -9.02 -24.47 10.48
N LEU A 247 -8.58 -23.29 10.94
CA LEU A 247 -8.51 -22.88 12.35
C LEU A 247 -9.52 -21.75 12.62
N GLU A 248 -9.94 -21.59 13.88
CA GLU A 248 -10.75 -20.44 14.26
C GLU A 248 -10.02 -19.12 13.97
N LEU A 249 -10.71 -18.18 13.33
CA LEU A 249 -10.22 -16.82 13.10
C LEU A 249 -10.14 -16.09 14.45
N GLY A 250 -8.93 -15.89 14.96
CA GLY A 250 -8.67 -15.02 16.09
C GLY A 250 -8.50 -13.55 15.70
N ASP A 251 -8.35 -12.68 16.69
CA ASP A 251 -8.05 -11.25 16.50
C ASP A 251 -6.64 -11.00 15.90
N GLY A 252 -5.82 -12.05 15.78
CA GLY A 252 -4.44 -12.01 15.32
C GLY A 252 -4.27 -12.33 13.83
N SER A 253 -3.29 -11.69 13.21
CA SER A 253 -3.04 -11.82 11.76
C SER A 253 -2.43 -13.16 11.29
N ARG A 254 -1.85 -13.93 12.22
CA ARG A 254 -1.26 -15.26 12.04
C ARG A 254 -1.48 -16.08 13.33
N VAL A 255 -1.43 -17.40 13.23
CA VAL A 255 -1.61 -18.37 14.33
C VAL A 255 -0.42 -19.33 14.33
N GLN A 256 0.21 -19.51 15.50
CA GLN A 256 1.25 -20.52 15.70
C GLN A 256 0.65 -21.93 15.70
N ILE A 257 1.26 -22.84 14.95
CA ILE A 257 0.98 -24.28 15.01
C ILE A 257 2.19 -25.06 15.56
N SER A 258 2.01 -26.37 15.78
CA SER A 258 3.12 -27.29 16.07
C SER A 258 3.55 -28.07 14.83
N ALA A 259 4.75 -28.64 14.84
CA ALA A 259 5.24 -29.50 13.76
C ALA A 259 4.32 -30.72 13.54
N GLU A 260 3.75 -31.29 14.61
CA GLU A 260 2.79 -32.39 14.53
C GLU A 260 1.48 -31.98 13.85
N GLN A 261 1.07 -30.71 13.96
CA GLN A 261 -0.13 -30.21 13.28
C GLN A 261 0.09 -30.09 11.77
N LEU A 262 1.28 -29.64 11.34
CA LEU A 262 1.68 -29.65 9.92
C LEU A 262 1.74 -31.09 9.37
N LEU A 263 2.35 -32.01 10.13
CA LEU A 263 2.41 -33.44 9.80
C LEU A 263 1.03 -34.11 9.74
N ALA A 264 0.07 -33.65 10.56
CA ALA A 264 -1.30 -34.16 10.54
C ALA A 264 -2.14 -33.60 9.39
N TRP A 265 -1.78 -32.43 8.84
CA TRP A 265 -2.43 -31.85 7.66
C TRP A 265 -1.93 -32.43 6.33
N ASP A 266 -0.66 -32.86 6.26
CA ASP A 266 -0.02 -33.49 5.09
C ASP A 266 -0.38 -32.85 3.73
N PRO A 267 -0.10 -31.54 3.54
CA PRO A 267 -0.53 -30.80 2.36
C PRO A 267 0.16 -31.29 1.07
N ASP A 268 -0.52 -31.10 -0.07
CA ASP A 268 0.03 -31.36 -1.40
C ASP A 268 1.19 -30.41 -1.75
N VAL A 269 1.12 -29.16 -1.27
CA VAL A 269 2.09 -28.09 -1.50
C VAL A 269 2.33 -27.29 -0.22
N ILE A 270 3.58 -26.94 0.03
CA ILE A 270 3.97 -26.00 1.09
C ILE A 270 4.51 -24.73 0.43
N VAL A 271 4.04 -23.57 0.88
CA VAL A 271 4.59 -22.27 0.50
C VAL A 271 4.96 -21.51 1.76
N VAL A 272 6.16 -20.92 1.77
CA VAL A 272 6.69 -20.22 2.96
C VAL A 272 7.23 -18.84 2.66
N ASN A 273 6.90 -17.88 3.52
CA ASN A 273 7.32 -16.48 3.39
C ASN A 273 8.67 -16.18 4.09
N GLY A 274 9.16 -17.11 4.92
CA GLY A 274 10.29 -16.87 5.82
C GLY A 274 9.98 -15.78 6.86
N GLU A 275 11.02 -15.08 7.30
CA GLU A 275 10.92 -13.93 8.22
C GLU A 275 11.92 -12.84 7.82
N PRO A 276 11.47 -11.81 7.08
CA PRO A 276 12.34 -10.72 6.61
C PRO A 276 13.05 -9.95 7.74
N LYS A 277 12.50 -9.92 8.96
CA LYS A 277 13.16 -9.25 10.11
C LYS A 277 14.32 -10.06 10.71
N ALA A 278 14.46 -11.32 10.30
CA ALA A 278 15.53 -12.23 10.70
C ALA A 278 16.43 -12.59 9.49
N ASP A 279 16.43 -11.75 8.45
CA ASP A 279 17.14 -11.94 7.17
C ASP A 279 16.85 -13.29 6.49
N LYS A 280 15.67 -13.87 6.74
CA LYS A 280 15.28 -15.20 6.25
C LYS A 280 14.33 -15.09 5.05
N SER A 281 14.86 -15.32 3.85
CA SER A 281 14.06 -15.39 2.62
C SER A 281 13.12 -16.60 2.59
N GLY A 282 12.08 -16.53 1.77
CA GLY A 282 11.17 -17.66 1.54
C GLY A 282 11.91 -18.92 1.07
N SER A 283 12.90 -18.79 0.17
CA SER A 283 13.64 -19.95 -0.34
C SER A 283 14.51 -20.60 0.74
N SER A 284 15.16 -19.82 1.60
CA SER A 284 15.89 -20.37 2.76
C SER A 284 14.95 -21.11 3.71
N ALA A 285 13.75 -20.58 3.95
CA ALA A 285 12.73 -21.29 4.73
C ALA A 285 12.23 -22.58 4.06
N ALA A 286 12.12 -22.61 2.73
CA ALA A 286 11.74 -23.80 1.98
C ALA A 286 12.83 -24.87 2.01
N GLU A 287 14.11 -24.48 1.89
CA GLU A 287 15.27 -25.38 2.03
C GLU A 287 15.35 -26.00 3.44
N ASP A 288 15.04 -25.24 4.48
CA ASP A 288 14.96 -25.77 5.85
C ASP A 288 13.85 -26.83 6.01
N ILE A 289 12.67 -26.61 5.42
CA ILE A 289 11.60 -27.63 5.43
C ILE A 289 12.01 -28.88 4.63
N LEU A 290 12.60 -28.70 3.45
CA LEU A 290 13.04 -29.79 2.57
C LEU A 290 14.16 -30.65 3.17
N SER A 291 15.04 -30.04 3.98
CA SER A 291 16.18 -30.70 4.60
C SER A 291 15.92 -31.24 6.00
N ASN A 292 14.82 -30.84 6.66
CA ASN A 292 14.47 -31.31 7.99
C ASN A 292 13.97 -32.76 7.99
N PRO A 293 14.64 -33.71 8.69
CA PRO A 293 14.21 -35.11 8.74
C PRO A 293 12.84 -35.32 9.38
N ASP A 294 12.37 -34.41 10.24
CA ASP A 294 11.05 -34.52 10.89
C ASP A 294 9.91 -34.28 9.88
N TYR A 295 10.18 -33.59 8.77
CA TYR A 295 9.22 -33.32 7.69
C TYR A 295 9.34 -34.27 6.49
N ALA A 296 10.30 -35.22 6.50
CA ALA A 296 10.54 -36.14 5.39
C ALA A 296 9.36 -37.07 5.04
N SER A 297 8.38 -37.21 5.95
CA SER A 297 7.15 -37.96 5.68
C SER A 297 6.07 -37.16 4.93
N LEU A 298 6.18 -35.82 4.87
CA LEU A 298 5.19 -34.97 4.20
C LEU A 298 5.18 -35.22 2.69
N LYS A 299 3.99 -35.30 2.11
CA LYS A 299 3.77 -35.43 0.66
C LYS A 299 4.47 -34.30 -0.10
N ALA A 300 4.27 -33.05 0.31
CA ALA A 300 4.95 -31.90 -0.30
C ALA A 300 6.48 -32.01 -0.31
N VAL A 301 7.10 -32.56 0.74
CA VAL A 301 8.57 -32.76 0.80
C VAL A 301 9.01 -33.89 -0.14
N GLN A 302 8.27 -35.00 -0.17
CA GLN A 302 8.57 -36.14 -1.07
C GLN A 302 8.41 -35.78 -2.54
N ASP A 303 7.39 -35.00 -2.89
CA ASP A 303 7.13 -34.49 -4.24
C ASP A 303 8.01 -33.28 -4.62
N GLN A 304 8.84 -32.75 -3.70
CA GLN A 304 9.64 -31.52 -3.86
C GLN A 304 8.79 -30.26 -4.17
N LYS A 305 7.59 -30.21 -3.59
CA LYS A 305 6.60 -29.11 -3.70
C LYS A 305 6.62 -28.21 -2.46
N VAL A 306 7.80 -27.74 -2.10
CA VAL A 306 8.02 -26.78 -1.01
C VAL A 306 8.69 -25.55 -1.62
N TYR A 307 8.06 -24.39 -1.51
CA TYR A 307 8.47 -23.20 -2.25
C TYR A 307 8.56 -21.95 -1.37
N GLY A 308 9.60 -21.16 -1.60
CA GLY A 308 9.67 -19.81 -1.06
C GLY A 308 8.75 -18.85 -1.82
N THR A 309 8.09 -17.93 -1.14
CA THR A 309 7.43 -16.81 -1.82
C THR A 309 8.48 -15.78 -2.29
N PRO A 310 8.44 -15.33 -3.55
CA PRO A 310 9.19 -14.15 -3.96
C PRO A 310 8.71 -12.91 -3.19
N ASN A 311 9.66 -12.06 -2.80
CA ASN A 311 9.41 -10.91 -1.94
C ASN A 311 9.99 -9.58 -2.43
N ALA A 312 10.56 -9.55 -3.63
CA ALA A 312 11.19 -8.36 -4.21
C ALA A 312 10.28 -7.65 -5.22
N PRO A 313 10.22 -6.31 -5.22
CA PRO A 313 10.61 -5.44 -4.11
C PRO A 313 9.67 -5.61 -2.90
N PHE A 314 8.45 -6.08 -3.11
CA PHE A 314 7.43 -6.29 -2.09
C PHE A 314 6.85 -7.72 -2.15
N SER A 315 6.32 -8.29 -1.06
CA SER A 315 5.79 -9.68 -1.03
C SER A 315 4.74 -9.92 -2.11
N TRP A 316 4.88 -10.99 -2.88
CA TRP A 316 3.88 -11.35 -3.89
C TRP A 316 2.62 -12.02 -3.28
N VAL A 317 2.67 -12.47 -2.02
CA VAL A 317 1.66 -13.38 -1.45
C VAL A 317 0.92 -12.78 -0.25
N ASP A 318 1.62 -12.12 0.68
CA ASP A 318 1.04 -11.65 1.95
C ASP A 318 1.07 -10.12 2.12
N ARG A 319 2.20 -9.54 2.54
CA ARG A 319 2.29 -8.13 2.98
C ARG A 319 3.38 -7.34 2.24
N PRO A 320 3.10 -6.10 1.81
CA PRO A 320 1.85 -5.36 1.98
C PRO A 320 0.71 -5.87 1.07
N ALA A 321 -0.53 -5.69 1.50
CA ALA A 321 -1.71 -6.02 0.70
C ALA A 321 -1.93 -4.92 -0.37
N GLY A 322 -1.62 -5.26 -1.62
CA GLY A 322 -1.66 -4.33 -2.73
C GLY A 322 -1.39 -5.00 -4.09
N PRO A 323 -1.19 -4.21 -5.16
CA PRO A 323 -1.07 -4.66 -6.54
C PRO A 323 0.17 -5.55 -6.81
N ASN A 324 1.18 -5.48 -5.95
CA ASN A 324 2.29 -6.44 -5.87
C ASN A 324 1.82 -7.92 -5.80
N ARG A 325 0.59 -8.19 -5.37
CA ARG A 325 0.00 -9.54 -5.33
C ARG A 325 -0.58 -10.02 -6.68
N LEU A 326 -0.70 -9.15 -7.71
CA LEU A 326 -1.18 -9.54 -9.04
C LEU A 326 -0.27 -10.58 -9.70
N ILE A 327 1.05 -10.35 -9.70
CA ILE A 327 2.01 -11.34 -10.18
C ILE A 327 2.07 -12.59 -9.29
N GLY A 328 1.85 -12.42 -7.98
CA GLY A 328 1.73 -13.53 -7.04
C GLY A 328 0.61 -14.48 -7.36
N MET A 329 -0.56 -13.97 -7.78
CA MET A 329 -1.67 -14.82 -8.23
C MET A 329 -1.29 -15.65 -9.46
N ARG A 330 -0.64 -15.04 -10.47
CA ARG A 330 -0.15 -15.77 -11.65
C ARG A 330 0.89 -16.83 -11.26
N TRP A 331 1.91 -16.45 -10.50
CA TRP A 331 3.01 -17.32 -10.07
C TRP A 331 2.49 -18.52 -9.27
N PHE A 332 1.63 -18.27 -8.28
CA PHE A 332 1.11 -19.32 -7.42
C PHE A 332 0.18 -20.25 -8.21
N SER A 333 -0.71 -19.70 -9.05
CA SER A 333 -1.62 -20.51 -9.86
C SER A 333 -0.89 -21.34 -10.91
N ALA A 334 0.16 -20.82 -11.54
CA ALA A 334 1.00 -21.59 -12.47
C ALA A 334 1.74 -22.73 -11.76
N LEU A 335 2.09 -22.54 -10.49
CA LEU A 335 2.79 -23.51 -9.66
C LEU A 335 1.88 -24.65 -9.16
N ILE A 336 0.62 -24.37 -8.79
CA ILE A 336 -0.32 -25.41 -8.30
C ILE A 336 -1.25 -25.97 -9.39
N TYR A 337 -1.57 -25.22 -10.44
CA TYR A 337 -2.48 -25.60 -11.52
C TYR A 337 -1.89 -25.36 -12.93
N PRO A 338 -0.70 -25.93 -13.24
CA PRO A 338 0.00 -25.70 -14.51
C PRO A 338 -0.77 -26.15 -15.76
N GLU A 339 -1.73 -27.07 -15.66
CA GLU A 339 -2.58 -27.45 -16.80
C GLU A 339 -3.75 -26.48 -17.07
N TYR A 340 -4.05 -25.60 -16.11
CA TYR A 340 -5.11 -24.59 -16.21
C TYR A 340 -4.55 -23.22 -16.60
N ILE A 341 -3.39 -22.83 -16.06
CA ILE A 341 -2.70 -21.57 -16.38
C ILE A 341 -1.83 -21.74 -17.63
N LYS A 342 -2.18 -21.04 -18.72
CA LYS A 342 -1.55 -21.16 -20.04
C LYS A 342 -0.71 -19.94 -20.41
N CYS A 343 0.23 -19.56 -19.55
CA CYS A 343 1.23 -18.53 -19.81
C CYS A 343 2.63 -19.05 -19.47
N ASP A 344 3.68 -18.54 -20.12
CA ASP A 344 5.03 -18.68 -19.58
C ASP A 344 5.15 -17.72 -18.39
N ILE A 345 5.33 -18.26 -17.19
CA ILE A 345 5.39 -17.45 -15.98
C ILE A 345 6.60 -16.52 -15.95
N ASN A 346 7.69 -16.86 -16.65
CA ASN A 346 8.86 -15.98 -16.73
C ASN A 346 8.53 -14.75 -17.59
N GLU A 347 7.91 -14.95 -18.75
CA GLU A 347 7.46 -13.84 -19.62
C GLU A 347 6.47 -12.91 -18.88
N GLU A 348 5.53 -13.46 -18.10
CA GLU A 348 4.62 -12.67 -17.27
C GLU A 348 5.35 -11.91 -16.14
N ILE A 349 6.42 -12.46 -15.55
CA ILE A 349 7.21 -11.73 -14.55
C ILE A 349 8.00 -10.60 -15.20
N HIS A 350 8.67 -10.81 -16.34
CA HIS A 350 9.33 -9.71 -17.08
C HIS A 350 8.34 -8.60 -17.40
N LYS A 351 7.17 -8.94 -17.96
CA LYS A 351 6.11 -7.98 -18.28
C LYS A 351 5.60 -7.23 -17.05
N PHE A 352 5.45 -7.90 -15.91
CA PHE A 352 5.01 -7.25 -14.68
C PHE A 352 6.06 -6.26 -14.14
N PHE A 353 7.35 -6.58 -14.22
CA PHE A 353 8.40 -5.69 -13.74
C PHE A 353 8.62 -4.48 -14.66
N ASP A 354 8.48 -4.67 -15.97
CA ASP A 354 8.49 -3.58 -16.95
C ASP A 354 7.33 -2.60 -16.69
N LEU A 355 6.08 -3.10 -16.67
CA LEU A 355 4.88 -2.28 -16.47
C LEU A 355 4.80 -1.63 -15.08
N PHE A 356 4.98 -2.40 -14.01
CA PHE A 356 4.68 -1.93 -12.65
C PHE A 356 5.90 -1.40 -11.90
N TYR A 357 7.12 -1.88 -12.21
CA TYR A 357 8.33 -1.42 -11.52
C TYR A 357 9.26 -0.57 -12.37
N HIS A 358 8.95 -0.40 -13.67
CA HIS A 358 9.73 0.35 -14.67
C HIS A 358 11.10 -0.31 -14.94
N VAL A 359 11.16 -1.65 -14.87
CA VAL A 359 12.40 -2.45 -14.94
C VAL A 359 12.30 -3.60 -15.93
N ASP A 360 13.11 -3.54 -16.99
CA ASP A 360 13.45 -4.70 -17.82
C ASP A 360 14.42 -5.61 -17.05
N LEU A 361 13.89 -6.68 -16.45
CA LEU A 361 14.69 -7.67 -15.72
C LEU A 361 15.59 -8.45 -16.68
N SER A 362 16.86 -8.63 -16.33
CA SER A 362 17.68 -9.69 -16.92
C SER A 362 17.28 -11.09 -16.41
N ASP A 363 17.59 -12.13 -17.18
CA ASP A 363 17.41 -13.54 -16.76
C ASP A 363 18.00 -13.83 -15.38
N GLU A 364 19.16 -13.24 -15.06
CA GLU A 364 19.83 -13.40 -13.75
C GLU A 364 19.03 -12.74 -12.63
N GLN A 365 18.55 -11.51 -12.84
CA GLN A 365 17.69 -10.83 -11.87
C GLN A 365 16.36 -11.57 -11.68
N LEU A 366 15.73 -12.08 -12.74
CA LEU A 366 14.53 -12.92 -12.63
C LEU A 366 14.79 -14.14 -11.73
N GLN A 367 15.91 -14.85 -11.92
CA GLN A 367 16.26 -15.99 -11.07
C GLN A 367 16.51 -15.59 -9.61
N ASN A 368 17.08 -14.40 -9.36
CA ASN A 368 17.32 -13.89 -8.02
C ASN A 368 16.02 -13.41 -7.33
N VAL A 369 15.09 -12.76 -8.08
CA VAL A 369 13.72 -12.43 -7.65
C VAL A 369 12.99 -13.69 -7.18
N LEU A 370 12.97 -14.73 -8.03
CA LEU A 370 12.29 -16.00 -7.75
C LEU A 370 12.88 -16.75 -6.54
N LYS A 371 14.18 -16.58 -6.28
CA LYS A 371 14.86 -17.16 -5.12
C LYS A 371 14.81 -16.29 -3.87
N GLY A 372 14.48 -15.01 -3.97
CA GLY A 372 14.67 -14.05 -2.87
C GLY A 372 16.15 -13.93 -2.47
N THR A 373 17.04 -13.83 -3.46
CA THR A 373 18.51 -13.73 -3.30
C THR A 373 19.11 -12.58 -4.12
N LEU A 374 18.42 -11.45 -4.15
CA LEU A 374 18.87 -10.20 -4.78
C LEU A 374 19.88 -9.45 -3.90
#